data_AF-A0A232LT77-F1
#
_entry.id   AF-A0A232LT77-F1
#
_cell.length_a   1.000
_cell.length_b   1.000
_cell.length_c   1.000
_cell.angle_alpha   90.00
_cell.angle_beta   90.00
_cell.angle_gamma   90.00
#
_symmetry.space_group_name_H-M   'P 1'
#
loop_
_entity.id
_entity.type
_entity.pdbx_description
1 polymer ?
#
loop_
_entity_poly.entity_id
_entity_poly.type
_entity_poly.pdbx_seq_one_letter_code
_entity_poly.pdbx_strand_id
1 'polypeptide(L)'
;MGTGYGMEREFHNLGILYADQGKLDEAEKMCQRALLGSEKAWGRDHMSTLSTVNNLGNLYQDQGKLDEAEKMYQRALQGYEKAWGPNHTSTLETVHNFGVLYARLGKLDDAGKMYQRALQGKEKALGPDHTTTLNTVVCLGSLYNSQGRLDDAEKMYQRALQGYEKAVGLENVARYQPALMTMSNLGNLFAAQGHLDKAEEMYTRACTGYRALLGPSSDQCQCLETQIASLDLTQGTPDSIRVRAEGTDIQVDLDRNAKKKSRSVVGNFMRKLFR
;
A
#
# COMPACT_ATOMS: atom_id res chain seq x y z
N MET A 1 31.15 -9.95 22.31
CA MET A 1 29.73 -9.57 22.50
C MET A 1 29.56 -8.14 22.03
N GLY A 2 28.84 -7.96 20.93
CA GLY A 2 28.55 -6.69 20.25
C GLY A 2 27.66 -7.04 19.07
N THR A 3 26.43 -6.54 19.04
CA THR A 3 25.25 -7.15 18.42
C THR A 3 25.20 -7.04 16.90
N GLY A 4 25.21 -8.18 16.19
CA GLY A 4 24.94 -8.27 14.75
C GLY A 4 23.55 -7.79 14.32
N TYR A 5 22.65 -7.60 15.28
CA TYR A 5 21.30 -7.05 15.09
C TYR A 5 21.25 -5.56 14.70
N GLY A 6 22.34 -4.80 14.89
CA GLY A 6 22.38 -3.36 14.56
C GLY A 6 22.48 -3.09 13.05
N MET A 7 23.41 -3.78 12.37
CA MET A 7 23.62 -3.60 10.93
C MET A 7 22.40 -4.05 10.10
N GLU A 8 21.68 -5.08 10.54
CA GLU A 8 20.51 -5.61 9.83
C GLU A 8 19.35 -4.61 9.72
N ARG A 9 19.05 -3.87 10.81
CA ARG A 9 18.07 -2.77 10.78
C ARG A 9 18.56 -1.57 10.00
N GLU A 10 19.85 -1.26 10.09
CA GLU A 10 20.45 -0.13 9.37
C GLU A 10 20.37 -0.30 7.85
N PHE A 11 20.66 -1.50 7.32
CA PHE A 11 20.58 -1.72 5.86
C PHE A 11 19.15 -1.82 5.31
N HIS A 12 18.21 -2.42 6.05
CA HIS A 12 16.80 -2.44 5.65
C HIS A 12 16.21 -1.03 5.61
N ASN A 13 16.54 -0.21 6.61
CA ASN A 13 16.13 1.19 6.65
C ASN A 13 16.84 2.04 5.59
N LEU A 14 18.10 1.73 5.23
CA LEU A 14 18.80 2.42 4.14
C LEU A 14 18.16 2.14 2.77
N GLY A 15 17.74 0.91 2.47
CA GLY A 15 17.10 0.59 1.19
C GLY A 15 15.84 1.43 0.93
N ILE A 16 15.00 1.58 1.96
CA ILE A 16 13.80 2.43 1.93
C ILE A 16 14.20 3.92 1.87
N LEU A 17 15.17 4.36 2.67
CA LEU A 17 15.64 5.75 2.72
C LEU A 17 16.25 6.24 1.40
N TYR A 18 16.91 5.36 0.63
CA TYR A 18 17.51 5.70 -0.67
C TYR A 18 16.50 5.62 -1.82
N ALA A 19 15.50 4.74 -1.73
CA ALA A 19 14.37 4.71 -2.66
C ALA A 19 13.58 6.03 -2.61
N ASP A 20 13.34 6.55 -1.42
CA ASP A 20 12.63 7.83 -1.20
C ASP A 20 13.43 9.06 -1.68
N GLN A 21 14.74 8.93 -1.94
CA GLN A 21 15.60 10.02 -2.39
C GLN A 21 15.95 9.97 -3.90
N GLY A 22 15.45 8.98 -4.64
CA GLY A 22 15.78 8.81 -6.06
C GLY A 22 17.25 8.44 -6.33
N LYS A 23 17.98 7.97 -5.31
CA LYS A 23 19.41 7.62 -5.36
C LYS A 23 19.63 6.10 -5.40
N LEU A 24 18.81 5.43 -6.21
CA LEU A 24 18.80 3.97 -6.31
C LEU A 24 20.12 3.43 -6.90
N ASP A 25 20.75 4.18 -7.80
CA ASP A 25 22.02 3.79 -8.43
C ASP A 25 23.20 3.88 -7.44
N GLU A 26 23.21 4.89 -6.55
CA GLU A 26 24.19 4.97 -5.47
C GLU A 26 24.01 3.84 -4.45
N ALA A 27 22.76 3.55 -4.08
CA ALA A 27 22.45 2.42 -3.20
C ALA A 27 22.93 1.09 -3.80
N GLU A 28 22.76 0.89 -5.11
CA GLU A 28 23.22 -0.32 -5.80
C GLU A 28 24.74 -0.48 -5.69
N LYS A 29 25.48 0.59 -6.01
CA LYS A 29 26.95 0.59 -5.91
C LYS A 29 27.41 0.29 -4.48
N MET A 30 26.74 0.85 -3.48
CA MET A 30 27.05 0.60 -2.07
C MET A 30 26.77 -0.85 -1.67
N CYS A 31 25.61 -1.40 -2.04
CA CYS A 31 25.25 -2.79 -1.78
C CYS A 31 26.20 -3.78 -2.48
N GLN A 32 26.58 -3.52 -3.73
CA GLN A 32 27.58 -4.33 -4.46
C GLN A 32 28.96 -4.29 -3.79
N ARG A 33 29.40 -3.12 -3.33
CA ARG A 33 30.66 -2.99 -2.58
C ARG A 33 30.60 -3.73 -1.23
N ALA A 34 29.48 -3.63 -0.52
CA ALA A 34 29.25 -4.36 0.72
C ALA A 34 29.27 -5.87 0.47
N LEU A 35 28.66 -6.34 -0.62
CA LEU A 35 28.65 -7.74 -1.02
C LEU A 35 30.08 -8.25 -1.23
N LEU A 36 30.87 -7.55 -2.07
CA LEU A 36 32.29 -7.91 -2.31
C LEU A 36 33.11 -7.95 -1.02
N GLY A 37 32.92 -6.97 -0.13
CA GLY A 37 33.59 -6.94 1.17
C GLY A 37 33.20 -8.12 2.06
N SER A 38 31.91 -8.44 2.13
CA SER A 38 31.40 -9.57 2.92
C SER A 38 31.87 -10.92 2.38
N GLU A 39 31.88 -11.12 1.06
CA GLU A 39 32.38 -12.34 0.43
C GLU A 39 33.86 -12.55 0.71
N LYS A 40 34.66 -11.47 0.68
CA LYS A 40 36.10 -11.54 0.98
C LYS A 40 36.37 -11.86 2.45
N ALA A 41 35.61 -11.27 3.37
CA ALA A 41 35.87 -11.39 4.80
C ALA A 41 35.27 -12.66 5.43
N TRP A 42 34.12 -13.13 4.92
CA TRP A 42 33.35 -14.19 5.58
C TRP A 42 33.01 -15.37 4.64
N GLY A 43 33.15 -15.21 3.33
CA GLY A 43 32.82 -16.22 2.32
C GLY A 43 31.40 -16.07 1.76
N ARG A 44 31.16 -16.72 0.61
CA ARG A 44 29.93 -16.53 -0.20
C ARG A 44 28.65 -17.03 0.47
N ASP A 45 28.76 -18.06 1.30
CA ASP A 45 27.64 -18.72 1.97
C ASP A 45 27.45 -18.21 3.41
N HIS A 46 28.23 -17.22 3.84
CA HIS A 46 28.11 -16.68 5.19
C HIS A 46 26.82 -15.86 5.35
N MET A 47 26.20 -15.92 6.53
CA MET A 47 24.90 -15.32 6.83
C MET A 47 24.83 -13.82 6.53
N SER A 48 25.85 -13.05 6.91
CA SER A 48 25.91 -11.61 6.62
C SER A 48 26.05 -11.32 5.12
N THR A 49 26.72 -12.20 4.38
CA THR A 49 26.81 -12.13 2.92
C THR A 49 25.47 -12.44 2.29
N LEU A 50 24.79 -13.50 2.72
CA LEU A 50 23.45 -13.85 2.23
C LEU A 50 22.42 -12.76 2.56
N SER A 51 22.54 -12.10 3.71
CA SER A 51 21.69 -10.95 4.07
C SER A 51 21.90 -9.79 3.12
N THR A 52 23.17 -9.49 2.80
CA THR A 52 23.52 -8.47 1.81
C THR A 52 22.97 -8.82 0.43
N VAL A 53 23.06 -10.09 0.01
CA VAL A 53 22.47 -10.58 -1.24
C VAL A 53 20.95 -10.38 -1.25
N ASN A 54 20.25 -10.75 -0.17
CA ASN A 54 18.80 -10.58 -0.07
C ASN A 54 18.39 -9.11 -0.17
N ASN A 55 19.13 -8.22 0.51
CA ASN A 55 18.88 -6.77 0.45
C ASN A 55 19.15 -6.18 -0.93
N LEU A 56 20.16 -6.68 -1.64
CA LEU A 56 20.39 -6.30 -3.04
C LEU A 56 19.22 -6.76 -3.93
N GLY A 57 18.60 -7.91 -3.63
CA GLY A 57 17.36 -8.35 -4.27
C GLY A 57 16.20 -7.38 -4.04
N ASN A 58 15.99 -6.92 -2.81
CA ASN A 58 14.97 -5.90 -2.49
C ASN A 58 15.21 -4.61 -3.28
N LEU A 59 16.45 -4.13 -3.32
CA LEU A 59 16.82 -2.93 -4.06
C LEU A 59 16.54 -3.08 -5.56
N TYR A 60 16.91 -4.21 -6.15
CA TYR A 60 16.62 -4.48 -7.56
C TYR A 60 15.12 -4.54 -7.84
N GLN A 61 14.34 -5.13 -6.93
CA GLN A 61 12.89 -5.17 -7.03
C GLN A 61 12.31 -3.75 -7.06
N ASP A 62 12.81 -2.85 -6.21
CA ASP A 62 12.33 -1.46 -6.12
C ASP A 62 12.79 -0.59 -7.30
N GLN A 63 13.90 -0.95 -7.95
CA GLN A 63 14.32 -0.39 -9.23
C GLN A 63 13.53 -0.95 -10.43
N GLY A 64 12.67 -1.95 -10.24
CA GLY A 64 11.99 -2.66 -11.34
C GLY A 64 12.89 -3.63 -12.11
N LYS A 65 14.11 -3.91 -11.63
CA LYS A 65 15.05 -4.90 -12.17
C LYS A 65 14.69 -6.30 -11.65
N LEU A 66 13.54 -6.81 -12.11
CA LEU A 66 12.91 -8.00 -11.50
C LEU A 66 13.71 -9.30 -11.74
N ASP A 67 14.39 -9.44 -12.88
CA ASP A 67 15.23 -10.61 -13.17
C ASP A 67 16.48 -10.65 -12.28
N GLU A 68 17.08 -9.49 -12.02
CA GLU A 68 18.21 -9.34 -11.09
C GLU A 68 17.78 -9.61 -9.65
N ALA A 69 16.60 -9.13 -9.26
CA ALA A 69 16.00 -9.43 -7.95
C ALA A 69 15.80 -10.94 -7.77
N GLU A 70 15.27 -11.62 -8.78
CA GLU A 70 15.05 -13.08 -8.73
C GLU A 70 16.37 -13.82 -8.49
N LYS A 71 17.43 -13.48 -9.24
CA LYS A 71 18.76 -14.10 -9.08
C LYS A 71 19.31 -13.90 -7.67
N MET A 72 19.15 -12.71 -7.10
CA MET A 72 19.62 -12.42 -5.75
C MET A 72 18.84 -13.23 -4.70
N TYR A 73 17.51 -13.25 -4.79
CA TYR A 73 16.71 -14.06 -3.87
C TYR A 73 16.97 -15.55 -4.01
N GLN A 74 17.19 -16.07 -5.22
CA GLN A 74 17.53 -17.49 -5.44
C GLN A 74 18.83 -17.85 -4.72
N ARG A 75 19.85 -17.00 -4.88
CA ARG A 75 21.13 -17.18 -4.18
C ARG A 75 20.97 -17.14 -2.67
N ALA A 76 20.26 -16.14 -2.15
CA ALA A 76 20.03 -15.99 -0.71
C ALA A 76 19.26 -17.20 -0.14
N LEU A 77 18.20 -17.63 -0.82
CA LEU A 77 17.36 -18.75 -0.41
C LEU A 77 18.15 -20.05 -0.32
N GLN A 78 18.89 -20.40 -1.37
CA GLN A 78 19.73 -21.61 -1.38
C GLN A 78 20.77 -21.60 -0.24
N GLY A 79 21.41 -20.44 -0.01
CA GLY A 79 22.37 -20.29 1.07
C GLY A 79 21.73 -20.44 2.45
N TYR A 80 20.59 -19.79 2.69
CA TYR A 80 19.89 -19.86 3.99
C TYR A 80 19.29 -21.25 4.26
N GLU A 81 18.72 -21.90 3.26
CA GLU A 81 18.23 -23.28 3.38
C GLU A 81 19.37 -24.23 3.75
N LYS A 82 20.54 -24.10 3.12
CA LYS A 82 21.72 -24.91 3.44
C LYS A 82 22.27 -24.63 4.84
N ALA A 83 22.31 -23.37 5.26
CA ALA A 83 22.91 -22.97 6.53
C ALA A 83 22.01 -23.26 7.74
N TRP A 84 20.71 -22.97 7.62
CA TRP A 84 19.78 -22.94 8.76
C TRP A 84 18.47 -23.70 8.53
N GLY A 85 18.29 -24.26 7.33
CA GLY A 85 17.11 -25.03 6.97
C GLY A 85 15.95 -24.18 6.45
N PRO A 86 14.90 -24.88 5.96
CA PRO A 86 13.80 -24.26 5.22
C PRO A 86 12.85 -23.40 6.08
N ASN A 87 12.87 -23.58 7.40
CA ASN A 87 11.94 -22.92 8.33
C ASN A 87 12.61 -21.80 9.16
N HIS A 88 13.88 -21.49 8.89
CA HIS A 88 14.53 -20.37 9.56
C HIS A 88 13.93 -19.03 9.11
N THR A 89 13.84 -18.05 10.02
CA THR A 89 13.19 -16.76 9.76
C THR A 89 13.73 -16.05 8.53
N SER A 90 15.07 -16.02 8.34
CA SER A 90 15.67 -15.41 7.14
C SER A 90 15.31 -16.16 5.84
N THR A 91 15.24 -17.50 5.89
CA THR A 91 14.78 -18.30 4.76
C THR A 91 13.35 -17.94 4.39
N LEU A 92 12.47 -17.87 5.40
CA LEU A 92 11.06 -17.56 5.22
C LEU A 92 10.82 -16.11 4.78
N GLU A 93 11.70 -15.19 5.16
CA GLU A 93 11.68 -13.81 4.66
C GLU A 93 12.06 -13.76 3.17
N THR A 94 13.10 -14.46 2.76
CA THR A 94 13.44 -14.56 1.31
C THR A 94 12.30 -15.21 0.52
N VAL A 95 11.65 -16.25 1.06
CA VAL A 95 10.45 -16.86 0.44
C VAL A 95 9.30 -15.85 0.35
N HIS A 96 9.07 -15.03 1.37
CA HIS A 96 8.08 -13.95 1.32
C HIS A 96 8.41 -12.95 0.20
N ASN A 97 9.67 -12.56 0.06
CA ASN A 97 10.12 -11.63 -0.98
C ASN A 97 9.95 -12.19 -2.40
N PHE A 98 10.12 -13.50 -2.60
CA PHE A 98 9.71 -14.16 -3.85
C PHE A 98 8.21 -14.03 -4.12
N GLY A 99 7.37 -14.10 -3.09
CA GLY A 99 5.94 -13.84 -3.22
C GLY A 99 5.65 -12.44 -3.75
N VAL A 100 6.34 -11.42 -3.22
CA VAL A 100 6.23 -10.03 -3.68
C VAL A 100 6.70 -9.89 -5.12
N LEU A 101 7.86 -10.47 -5.45
CA LEU A 101 8.44 -10.45 -6.79
C LEU A 101 7.50 -11.08 -7.82
N TYR A 102 6.98 -12.27 -7.53
CA TYR A 102 6.07 -12.96 -8.45
C TYR A 102 4.72 -12.25 -8.59
N ALA A 103 4.23 -11.60 -7.54
CA ALA A 103 3.04 -10.74 -7.66
C ALA A 103 3.30 -9.55 -8.59
N ARG A 104 4.47 -8.88 -8.49
CA ARG A 104 4.88 -7.79 -9.40
C ARG A 104 5.04 -8.27 -10.86
N LEU A 105 5.45 -9.52 -11.06
CA LEU A 105 5.54 -10.16 -12.39
C LEU A 105 4.18 -10.65 -12.93
N GLY A 106 3.08 -10.49 -12.18
CA GLY A 106 1.76 -11.01 -12.55
C GLY A 106 1.63 -12.55 -12.44
N LYS A 107 2.63 -13.24 -11.88
CA LYS A 107 2.63 -14.69 -11.64
C LYS A 107 1.89 -15.01 -10.33
N LEU A 108 0.58 -14.74 -10.31
CA LEU A 108 -0.21 -14.75 -9.07
C LEU A 108 -0.24 -16.13 -8.38
N ASP A 109 -0.25 -17.23 -9.14
CA ASP A 109 -0.24 -18.58 -8.57
C ASP A 109 1.08 -18.89 -7.87
N ASP A 110 2.21 -18.50 -8.47
CA ASP A 110 3.52 -18.70 -7.87
C ASP A 110 3.74 -17.79 -6.66
N ALA A 111 3.23 -16.55 -6.72
CA ALA A 111 3.18 -15.67 -5.56
C ALA A 111 2.39 -16.30 -4.40
N GLY A 112 1.24 -16.89 -4.70
CA GLY A 112 0.41 -17.60 -3.71
C GLY A 112 1.14 -18.74 -3.04
N LYS A 113 1.83 -19.60 -3.82
CA LYS A 113 2.65 -20.70 -3.27
C LYS A 113 3.73 -20.17 -2.34
N MET A 114 4.44 -19.12 -2.73
CA MET A 114 5.51 -18.52 -1.94
C MET A 114 4.98 -17.93 -0.63
N TYR A 115 3.92 -17.13 -0.69
CA TYR A 115 3.32 -16.56 0.52
C TYR A 115 2.75 -17.63 1.45
N GLN A 116 2.09 -18.66 0.93
CA GLN A 116 1.58 -19.77 1.75
C GLN A 116 2.71 -20.52 2.45
N ARG A 117 3.82 -20.80 1.73
CA ARG A 117 5.02 -21.40 2.32
C ARG A 117 5.60 -20.52 3.43
N ALA A 118 5.77 -19.23 3.16
CA ALA A 118 6.28 -18.27 4.16
C ALA A 118 5.36 -18.18 5.37
N LEU A 119 4.04 -18.11 5.17
CA LEU A 119 3.06 -18.03 6.24
C LEU A 119 3.12 -19.26 7.15
N GLN A 120 3.06 -20.47 6.58
CA GLN A 120 3.11 -21.71 7.36
C GLN A 120 4.40 -21.83 8.19
N GLY A 121 5.53 -21.41 7.61
CA GLY A 121 6.80 -21.39 8.34
C GLY A 121 6.84 -20.34 9.44
N LYS A 122 6.40 -19.11 9.16
CA LYS A 122 6.41 -17.99 10.12
C LYS A 122 5.44 -18.24 11.27
N GLU A 123 4.27 -18.83 11.02
CA GLU A 123 3.33 -19.25 12.07
C GLU A 123 3.98 -20.23 13.05
N LYS A 124 4.79 -21.18 12.55
CA LYS A 124 5.50 -22.16 13.39
C LYS A 124 6.69 -21.54 14.13
N ALA A 125 7.45 -20.66 13.46
CA ALA A 125 8.70 -20.12 13.99
C ALA A 125 8.49 -18.94 14.94
N LEU A 126 7.50 -18.08 14.66
CA LEU A 126 7.28 -16.80 15.35
C LEU A 126 5.92 -16.72 16.04
N GLY A 127 4.97 -17.56 15.63
CA GLY A 127 3.59 -17.51 16.07
C GLY A 127 2.66 -16.80 15.07
N PRO A 128 1.35 -17.08 15.15
CA PRO A 128 0.35 -16.59 14.19
C PRO A 128 0.09 -15.08 14.29
N ASP A 129 0.28 -14.49 15.47
CA ASP A 129 0.04 -13.07 15.73
C ASP A 129 1.33 -12.23 15.66
N HIS A 130 2.48 -12.82 15.28
CA HIS A 130 3.71 -12.05 15.11
C HIS A 130 3.59 -11.09 13.91
N THR A 131 4.04 -9.85 14.05
CA THR A 131 3.84 -8.79 13.05
C THR A 131 4.35 -9.16 11.65
N THR A 132 5.51 -9.83 11.55
CA THR A 132 6.04 -10.31 10.26
C THR A 132 5.27 -11.48 9.65
N THR A 133 4.59 -12.29 10.48
CA THR A 133 3.63 -13.31 10.04
C THR A 133 2.40 -12.62 9.46
N LEU A 134 1.86 -11.63 10.17
CA LEU A 134 0.69 -10.86 9.76
C LEU A 134 0.93 -10.03 8.50
N ASN A 135 2.13 -9.49 8.28
CA ASN A 135 2.50 -8.87 7.00
C ASN A 135 2.29 -9.84 5.81
N THR A 136 2.65 -11.12 5.99
CA THR A 136 2.44 -12.15 4.97
C THR A 136 0.94 -12.43 4.75
N VAL A 137 0.14 -12.40 5.82
CA VAL A 137 -1.32 -12.51 5.74
C VAL A 137 -1.91 -11.34 4.93
N VAL A 138 -1.46 -10.11 5.16
CA VAL A 138 -1.89 -8.93 4.37
C VAL A 138 -1.55 -9.12 2.89
N CYS A 139 -0.33 -9.55 2.57
CA CYS A 139 0.06 -9.81 1.17
C CYS A 139 -0.80 -10.89 0.49
N LEU A 140 -1.18 -11.94 1.22
CA LEU A 140 -2.16 -12.93 0.72
C LEU A 140 -3.53 -12.31 0.50
N GLY A 141 -3.98 -11.42 1.38
CA GLY A 141 -5.22 -10.66 1.19
C GLY A 141 -5.19 -9.83 -0.08
N SER A 142 -4.09 -9.13 -0.34
CA SER A 142 -3.91 -8.34 -1.56
C SER A 142 -3.84 -9.20 -2.82
N LEU A 143 -3.20 -10.37 -2.74
CA LEU A 143 -3.18 -11.34 -3.82
C LEU A 143 -4.58 -11.87 -4.14
N TYR A 144 -5.37 -12.24 -3.12
CA TYR A 144 -6.73 -12.71 -3.33
C TYR A 144 -7.63 -11.61 -3.87
N ASN A 145 -7.45 -10.36 -3.42
CA ASN A 145 -8.18 -9.22 -3.95
C ASN A 145 -7.89 -9.01 -5.45
N SER A 146 -6.63 -9.09 -5.87
CA SER A 146 -6.28 -8.96 -7.30
C SER A 146 -6.78 -10.13 -8.16
N GLN A 147 -7.03 -11.29 -7.55
CA GLN A 147 -7.69 -12.44 -8.18
C GLN A 147 -9.24 -12.33 -8.20
N GLY A 148 -9.82 -11.27 -7.63
CA GLY A 148 -11.27 -11.13 -7.49
C GLY A 148 -11.89 -12.03 -6.39
N ARG A 149 -11.07 -12.68 -5.57
CA ARG A 149 -11.50 -13.52 -4.44
C ARG A 149 -11.73 -12.66 -3.20
N LEU A 150 -12.75 -11.81 -3.28
CA LEU A 150 -13.00 -10.75 -2.28
C LEU A 150 -13.25 -11.32 -0.88
N ASP A 151 -14.02 -12.40 -0.75
CA ASP A 151 -14.30 -13.03 0.56
C ASP A 151 -13.02 -13.59 1.23
N ASP A 152 -12.11 -14.15 0.44
CA ASP A 152 -10.85 -14.66 0.96
C ASP A 152 -9.91 -13.52 1.35
N ALA A 153 -9.90 -12.43 0.57
CA ALA A 153 -9.15 -11.23 0.88
C ALA A 153 -9.63 -10.56 2.17
N GLU A 154 -10.95 -10.41 2.35
CA GLU A 154 -11.55 -9.87 3.56
C GLU A 154 -11.13 -10.66 4.79
N LYS A 155 -11.24 -12.00 4.74
CA LYS A 155 -10.79 -12.88 5.84
C LYS A 155 -9.33 -12.67 6.20
N MET A 156 -8.45 -12.54 5.20
CA MET A 156 -7.03 -12.32 5.45
C MET A 156 -6.78 -10.95 6.10
N TYR A 157 -7.39 -9.88 5.59
CA TYR A 157 -7.20 -8.55 6.17
C TYR A 157 -7.79 -8.43 7.58
N GLN A 158 -8.97 -8.99 7.84
CA GLN A 158 -9.56 -9.04 9.18
C GLN A 158 -8.68 -9.82 10.16
N ARG A 159 -8.17 -10.98 9.73
CA ARG A 159 -7.21 -11.76 10.51
C ARG A 159 -5.96 -10.94 10.84
N ALA A 160 -5.39 -10.26 9.84
CA ALA A 160 -4.20 -9.44 10.04
C ALA A 160 -4.45 -8.29 11.03
N LEU A 161 -5.58 -7.59 10.89
CA LEU A 161 -5.94 -6.48 11.77
C LEU A 161 -6.12 -6.92 13.22
N GLN A 162 -6.87 -7.98 13.46
CA GLN A 162 -7.03 -8.58 14.81
C GLN A 162 -5.69 -9.05 15.39
N GLY A 163 -4.82 -9.63 14.56
CA GLY A 163 -3.48 -10.03 14.98
C GLY A 163 -2.63 -8.83 15.40
N TYR A 164 -2.66 -7.73 14.64
CA TYR A 164 -1.91 -6.51 14.99
C TYR A 164 -2.40 -5.93 16.31
N GLU A 165 -3.73 -5.88 16.53
CA GLU A 165 -4.31 -5.43 17.81
C GLU A 165 -3.74 -6.22 19.00
N LYS A 166 -3.60 -7.55 18.87
CA LYS A 166 -2.98 -8.39 19.90
C LYS A 166 -1.48 -8.16 20.04
N ALA A 167 -0.77 -7.98 18.93
CA ALA A 167 0.68 -7.91 18.89
C ALA A 167 1.25 -6.59 19.42
N VAL A 168 0.61 -5.46 19.07
CA VAL A 168 1.10 -4.12 19.45
C VAL A 168 0.24 -3.45 20.53
N GLY A 169 -0.93 -4.02 20.84
CA GLY A 169 -1.89 -3.48 21.79
C GLY A 169 -2.90 -2.51 21.15
N LEU A 170 -4.10 -2.45 21.75
CA LEU A 170 -5.25 -1.68 21.25
C LEU A 170 -4.95 -0.19 21.07
N GLU A 171 -4.15 0.41 21.96
CA GLU A 171 -3.83 1.84 21.87
C GLU A 171 -2.86 2.14 20.73
N ASN A 172 -1.92 1.22 20.46
CA ASN A 172 -0.87 1.43 19.46
C ASN A 172 -1.32 1.05 18.05
N VAL A 173 -2.27 0.12 17.90
CA VAL A 173 -2.73 -0.35 16.59
C VAL A 173 -3.30 0.80 15.73
N ALA A 174 -3.91 1.80 16.36
CA ALA A 174 -4.46 2.99 15.70
C ALA A 174 -3.38 3.94 15.14
N ARG A 175 -2.10 3.70 15.45
CA ARG A 175 -0.95 4.42 14.89
C ARG A 175 0.09 3.48 14.27
N TYR A 176 -0.22 2.19 14.21
CA TYR A 176 0.70 1.19 13.67
C TYR A 176 0.53 1.10 12.17
N GLN A 177 1.52 1.58 11.43
CA GLN A 177 1.44 1.75 9.97
C GLN A 177 0.97 0.50 9.20
N PRO A 178 1.43 -0.74 9.49
CA PRO A 178 0.88 -1.94 8.84
C PRO A 178 -0.61 -2.17 9.09
N ALA A 179 -1.11 -1.84 10.28
CA ALA A 179 -2.54 -1.92 10.58
C ALA A 179 -3.33 -0.84 9.82
N LEU A 180 -2.82 0.39 9.74
CA LEU A 180 -3.44 1.48 8.98
C LEU A 180 -3.54 1.14 7.48
N MET A 181 -2.47 0.61 6.90
CA MET A 181 -2.47 0.11 5.52
C MET A 181 -3.50 -1.03 5.34
N THR A 182 -3.61 -1.93 6.32
CA THR A 182 -4.62 -3.01 6.28
C THR A 182 -6.04 -2.47 6.34
N MET A 183 -6.31 -1.44 7.14
CA MET A 183 -7.59 -0.73 7.16
C MET A 183 -7.88 -0.09 5.80
N SER A 184 -6.92 0.62 5.19
CA SER A 184 -7.08 1.16 3.83
C SER A 184 -7.40 0.08 2.79
N ASN A 185 -6.74 -1.08 2.88
CA ASN A 185 -7.02 -2.22 2.00
C ASN A 185 -8.41 -2.82 2.20
N LEU A 186 -8.89 -2.91 3.45
CA LEU A 186 -10.27 -3.28 3.75
C LEU A 186 -11.27 -2.26 3.21
N GLY A 187 -10.96 -0.96 3.30
CA GLY A 187 -11.79 0.09 2.73
C GLY A 187 -11.93 -0.05 1.22
N ASN A 188 -10.83 -0.27 0.51
CA ASN A 188 -10.83 -0.54 -0.94
C ASN A 188 -11.67 -1.76 -1.29
N LEU A 189 -11.56 -2.83 -0.50
CA LEU A 189 -12.31 -4.06 -0.69
C LEU A 189 -13.82 -3.86 -0.47
N PHE A 190 -14.21 -3.17 0.59
CA PHE A 190 -15.61 -2.87 0.87
C PHE A 190 -16.22 -1.93 -0.18
N ALA A 191 -15.46 -0.95 -0.66
CA ALA A 191 -15.89 -0.07 -1.75
C ALA A 191 -16.14 -0.90 -3.03
N ALA A 192 -15.26 -1.84 -3.36
CA ALA A 192 -15.43 -2.73 -4.51
C ALA A 192 -16.65 -3.67 -4.37
N GLN A 193 -17.03 -4.04 -3.15
CA GLN A 193 -18.25 -4.82 -2.86
C GLN A 193 -19.52 -3.96 -2.77
N GLY A 194 -19.41 -2.62 -2.85
CA GLY A 194 -20.53 -1.69 -2.68
C GLY A 194 -20.95 -1.45 -1.23
N HIS A 195 -20.18 -1.93 -0.26
CA HIS A 195 -20.39 -1.67 1.17
C HIS A 195 -19.80 -0.31 1.57
N LEU A 196 -20.37 0.77 1.03
CA LEU A 196 -19.81 2.13 1.15
C LEU A 196 -19.63 2.58 2.61
N ASP A 197 -20.59 2.28 3.50
CA ASP A 197 -20.50 2.65 4.92
C ASP A 197 -19.30 2.00 5.61
N LYS A 198 -19.05 0.71 5.32
CA LYS A 198 -17.89 -0.01 5.85
C LYS A 198 -16.59 0.52 5.25
N ALA A 199 -16.62 0.91 3.98
CA ALA A 199 -15.46 1.50 3.32
C ALA A 199 -15.08 2.83 3.97
N GLU A 200 -16.07 3.70 4.18
CA GLU A 200 -15.89 4.99 4.85
C GLU A 200 -15.35 4.82 6.27
N GLU A 201 -15.89 3.87 7.05
CA GLU A 201 -15.38 3.57 8.40
C GLU A 201 -13.89 3.21 8.36
N MET A 202 -13.50 2.30 7.47
CA MET A 202 -12.11 1.84 7.36
C MET A 202 -11.18 2.95 6.89
N TYR A 203 -11.56 3.74 5.89
CA TYR A 203 -10.78 4.87 5.43
C TYR A 203 -10.64 5.95 6.50
N THR A 204 -11.71 6.25 7.24
CA THR A 204 -11.69 7.25 8.31
C THR A 204 -10.74 6.83 9.43
N ARG A 205 -10.77 5.56 9.84
CA ARG A 205 -9.85 5.00 10.85
C ARG A 205 -8.41 5.07 10.38
N ALA A 206 -8.14 4.66 9.14
CA ALA A 206 -6.80 4.71 8.55
C ALA A 206 -6.28 6.16 8.45
N CYS A 207 -7.11 7.09 7.95
CA CYS A 207 -6.79 8.51 7.78
C CYS A 207 -6.48 9.16 9.13
N THR A 208 -7.32 8.92 10.14
CA THR A 208 -7.09 9.43 11.51
C THR A 208 -5.75 8.95 12.05
N GLY A 209 -5.40 7.67 11.85
CA GLY A 209 -4.12 7.12 12.27
C GLY A 209 -2.93 7.72 11.53
N TYR A 210 -3.00 7.84 10.21
CA TYR A 210 -1.93 8.46 9.41
C TYR A 210 -1.75 9.94 9.75
N ARG A 211 -2.84 10.67 9.98
CA ARG A 211 -2.81 12.06 10.44
C ARG A 211 -2.08 12.19 11.79
N ALA A 212 -2.33 11.28 12.72
CA ALA A 212 -1.67 11.29 14.02
C ALA A 212 -0.18 10.89 13.94
N LEU A 213 0.19 10.01 13.01
CA LEU A 213 1.55 9.48 12.87
C LEU A 213 2.47 10.39 12.05
N LEU A 214 1.97 10.89 10.91
CA LEU A 214 2.75 11.57 9.87
C LEU A 214 2.31 13.04 9.66
N GLY A 215 1.21 13.44 10.29
CA GLY A 215 0.59 14.75 10.09
C GLY A 215 -0.47 14.76 8.97
N PRO A 216 -1.30 15.82 8.94
CA PRO A 216 -2.42 15.94 8.00
C PRO A 216 -1.98 16.12 6.54
N SER A 217 -0.77 16.61 6.31
CA SER A 217 -0.23 16.83 4.96
C SER A 217 0.44 15.60 4.35
N SER A 218 0.35 14.42 4.99
CA SER A 218 0.90 13.19 4.44
C SER A 218 0.08 12.72 3.23
N ASP A 219 0.77 12.24 2.20
CA ASP A 219 0.15 11.73 0.97
C ASP A 219 -0.89 10.64 1.26
N GLN A 220 -0.62 9.78 2.25
CA GLN A 220 -1.56 8.73 2.68
C GLN A 220 -2.85 9.32 3.25
N CYS A 221 -2.76 10.38 4.06
CA CYS A 221 -3.93 11.05 4.62
C CYS A 221 -4.76 11.72 3.52
N GLN A 222 -4.12 12.49 2.64
CA GLN A 222 -4.80 13.18 1.53
C GLN A 222 -5.46 12.21 0.55
N CYS A 223 -4.81 11.09 0.25
CA CYS A 223 -5.38 10.05 -0.59
C CYS A 223 -6.66 9.47 0.02
N LEU A 224 -6.65 9.13 1.32
CA LEU A 224 -7.82 8.59 2.01
C LEU A 224 -8.94 9.63 2.16
N GLU A 225 -8.62 10.91 2.40
CA GLU A 225 -9.61 11.99 2.39
C GLU A 225 -10.31 12.11 1.04
N THR A 226 -9.56 11.99 -0.05
CA THR A 226 -10.12 11.98 -1.41
C THR A 226 -11.03 10.77 -1.64
N GLN A 227 -10.62 9.60 -1.15
CA GLN A 227 -11.45 8.39 -1.23
C GLN A 227 -12.77 8.55 -0.46
N ILE A 228 -12.72 9.07 0.77
CA ILE A 228 -13.91 9.35 1.60
C ILE A 228 -14.84 10.33 0.87
N ALA A 229 -14.32 11.47 0.39
CA ALA A 229 -15.12 12.45 -0.34
C ALA A 229 -15.77 11.88 -1.60
N SER A 230 -15.12 10.92 -2.27
CA SER A 230 -15.70 10.23 -3.43
C SER A 230 -16.87 9.30 -3.05
N LEU A 231 -16.83 8.69 -1.86
CA LEU A 231 -17.95 7.88 -1.35
C LEU A 231 -19.17 8.76 -1.08
N ASP A 232 -18.99 9.92 -0.45
CA ASP A 232 -20.07 10.87 -0.17
C ASP A 232 -20.80 11.34 -1.43
N LEU A 233 -20.05 11.57 -2.52
CA LEU A 233 -20.61 11.93 -3.82
C LEU A 233 -21.41 10.78 -4.45
N THR A 234 -21.03 9.52 -4.18
CA THR A 234 -21.80 8.36 -4.65
C THR A 234 -23.05 8.09 -3.83
N GLN A 235 -23.05 8.47 -2.54
CA GLN A 235 -24.23 8.41 -1.69
C GLN A 235 -25.19 9.59 -1.92
N GLY A 236 -24.69 10.74 -2.38
CA GLY A 236 -25.49 11.94 -2.59
C GLY A 236 -25.93 12.21 -4.03
N THR A 237 -27.20 11.94 -4.39
CA THR A 237 -28.06 12.80 -5.26
C THR A 237 -29.57 12.41 -5.11
N PRO A 238 -30.57 13.31 -5.26
CA PRO A 238 -30.57 14.76 -5.52
C PRO A 238 -31.41 15.62 -4.53
N ASP A 239 -31.66 15.23 -3.27
CA ASP A 239 -32.49 16.07 -2.38
C ASP A 239 -31.76 17.28 -1.77
N SER A 240 -30.43 17.34 -1.87
CA SER A 240 -29.62 18.44 -1.34
C SER A 240 -29.56 19.69 -2.23
N ILE A 241 -30.12 19.65 -3.45
CA ILE A 241 -30.21 20.85 -4.32
C ILE A 241 -31.43 21.72 -3.96
N ARG A 242 -32.36 21.25 -3.11
CA ARG A 242 -33.62 21.95 -2.86
C ARG A 242 -33.64 22.90 -1.65
N VAL A 243 -32.55 23.04 -0.91
CA VAL A 243 -32.48 23.93 0.27
C VAL A 243 -31.42 25.01 0.07
N ARG A 244 -31.55 25.80 -1.00
CA ARG A 244 -30.89 27.11 -1.10
C ARG A 244 -31.68 28.08 -1.96
N ALA A 245 -32.96 28.21 -1.65
CA ALA A 245 -33.80 29.27 -2.19
C ALA A 245 -34.89 29.64 -1.18
N GLU A 246 -34.50 30.06 0.02
CA GLU A 246 -35.41 30.75 0.93
C GLU A 246 -34.61 31.68 1.85
N GLY A 247 -34.92 32.97 1.77
CA GLY A 247 -34.56 33.96 2.80
C GLY A 247 -33.46 34.96 2.43
N THR A 248 -33.82 36.00 1.66
CA THR A 248 -33.68 37.41 2.11
C THR A 248 -34.55 38.34 1.24
N ASP A 249 -35.58 38.90 1.85
CA ASP A 249 -36.37 40.05 1.37
C ASP A 249 -35.50 41.31 1.34
N ILE A 250 -35.58 42.11 0.25
CA ILE A 250 -35.55 43.58 0.30
C ILE A 250 -36.49 44.15 -0.77
N GLN A 251 -37.50 44.86 -0.24
CA GLN A 251 -38.29 45.98 -0.74
C GLN A 251 -38.63 46.17 -2.24
N VAL A 252 -39.94 46.19 -2.44
CA VAL A 252 -40.75 46.88 -3.44
C VAL A 252 -40.30 48.33 -3.63
N ASP A 253 -39.96 48.75 -4.86
CA ASP A 253 -40.66 49.86 -5.54
C ASP A 253 -40.20 50.10 -7.00
N LEU A 254 -41.19 50.50 -7.79
CA LEU A 254 -41.16 51.25 -9.06
C LEU A 254 -41.03 50.51 -10.42
N ASP A 255 -42.21 50.52 -11.06
CA ASP A 255 -42.48 50.95 -12.44
C ASP A 255 -42.48 49.94 -13.60
N ARG A 256 -43.73 49.62 -13.98
CA ARG A 256 -44.31 49.88 -15.30
C ARG A 256 -43.39 49.70 -16.52
N ASN A 257 -43.85 48.78 -17.38
CA ASN A 257 -43.95 48.95 -18.83
C ASN A 257 -42.80 48.38 -19.68
N ALA A 258 -42.81 47.06 -19.95
CA ALA A 258 -42.24 46.52 -21.19
C ALA A 258 -42.77 45.12 -21.60
N LYS A 259 -44.08 44.84 -21.45
CA LYS A 259 -44.74 43.84 -22.32
C LYS A 259 -44.94 44.46 -23.70
N LYS A 260 -43.85 44.58 -24.49
CA LYS A 260 -43.87 44.86 -25.96
C LYS A 260 -42.44 44.92 -26.51
N LYS A 261 -41.82 43.75 -26.74
CA LYS A 261 -40.89 43.48 -27.87
C LYS A 261 -40.34 42.04 -27.84
N SER A 262 -41.22 41.07 -27.64
CA SER A 262 -41.02 39.73 -28.20
C SER A 262 -41.64 39.74 -29.60
N ARG A 263 -40.85 40.18 -30.57
CA ARG A 263 -40.96 40.02 -32.03
C ARG A 263 -39.88 40.90 -32.65
N SER A 264 -39.01 40.28 -33.45
CA SER A 264 -37.88 40.87 -34.18
C SER A 264 -36.52 40.87 -33.46
N VAL A 265 -35.93 39.70 -33.19
CA VAL A 265 -34.50 39.39 -33.51
C VAL A 265 -34.32 37.87 -33.67
N VAL A 266 -35.11 37.23 -34.55
CA VAL A 266 -34.82 35.84 -35.03
C VAL A 266 -34.51 35.87 -36.54
N GLY A 267 -33.99 36.99 -37.03
CA GLY A 267 -33.70 37.14 -38.45
C GLY A 267 -32.71 38.25 -38.69
N ASN A 268 -31.45 38.04 -38.28
CA ASN A 268 -30.29 38.74 -38.87
C ASN A 268 -28.92 38.18 -38.42
N PHE A 269 -28.80 36.86 -38.23
CA PHE A 269 -27.50 36.21 -38.02
C PHE A 269 -27.18 35.11 -39.05
N MET A 270 -27.72 35.28 -40.27
CA MET A 270 -27.45 34.43 -41.45
C MET A 270 -27.28 35.29 -42.70
N ARG A 271 -26.35 36.26 -42.68
CA ARG A 271 -25.98 37.01 -43.89
C ARG A 271 -24.57 37.65 -43.90
N LYS A 272 -23.60 37.08 -43.18
CA LYS A 272 -22.19 37.53 -43.22
C LYS A 272 -21.18 36.38 -43.24
N LEU A 273 -21.46 35.34 -44.03
CA LEU A 273 -20.53 34.22 -44.25
C LEU A 273 -20.17 33.99 -45.73
N PHE A 274 -20.48 34.93 -46.63
CA PHE A 274 -19.96 34.92 -48.00
C PHE A 274 -19.71 36.35 -48.49
N ARG A 275 -18.49 36.85 -48.26
CA ARG A 275 -17.70 37.70 -49.15
C ARG A 275 -16.36 38.00 -48.51
#